data_AF-A0A0R3TWS4-F1
#
_entry.id   AF-A0A0R3TWS4-F1
#
_cell.length_a   1.000
_cell.length_b   1.000
_cell.length_c   1.000
_cell.angle_alpha   90.00
_cell.angle_beta   90.00
_cell.angle_gamma   90.00
#
_symmetry.space_group_name_H-M   'P 1'
#
loop_
_entity.id
_entity.type
_entity.pdbx_description
1 polymer ?
#
loop_
_entity_poly.entity_id
_entity_poly.type
_entity_poly.pdbx_seq_one_letter_code
_entity_poly.pdbx_strand_id
1 'polypeptide(L)'
;MKALIRREFQTSRCNELKAQTKEKQWTVALSDIPDWPRIEAVAEFRLHTGHDCLENHLHRLGVYTQPTCPLCNLQEEKEKTLKATAETQRYWDARRQLMN
;
A
#
# COMPACT_ATOMS: atom_id res chain seq x y z
N MET A 1 -32.68 3.14 12.24
CA MET A 1 -31.79 4.13 12.90
C MET A 1 -30.30 3.79 12.78
N LYS A 2 -29.82 2.62 13.25
CA LYS A 2 -28.39 2.24 13.18
C LYS A 2 -27.78 2.25 11.76
N ALA A 3 -28.54 1.82 10.75
CA ALA A 3 -28.09 1.82 9.35
C ALA A 3 -27.92 3.24 8.77
N LEU A 4 -28.76 4.19 9.19
CA LEU A 4 -28.67 5.60 8.77
C LEU A 4 -27.44 6.27 9.38
N ILE A 5 -27.21 6.07 10.69
CA ILE A 5 -26.02 6.57 11.39
C ILE A 5 -24.74 6.01 10.75
N ARG A 6 -24.72 4.71 10.43
CA ARG A 6 -23.58 4.07 9.76
C ARG A 6 -23.29 4.69 8.40
N ARG A 7 -24.34 4.95 7.62
CA ARG A 7 -24.25 5.53 6.27
C ARG A 7 -23.75 6.97 6.31
N GLU A 8 -24.29 7.80 7.20
CA GLU A 8 -23.83 9.18 7.39
C GLU A 8 -22.38 9.22 7.85
N PHE A 9 -22.01 8.37 8.82
CA PHE A 9 -20.64 8.29 9.28
C PHE A 9 -19.67 7.86 8.17
N GLN A 10 -20.03 6.84 7.39
CA GLN A 10 -19.23 6.43 6.22
C GLN A 10 -19.10 7.55 5.20
N THR A 11 -20.18 8.27 4.92
CA THR A 11 -20.19 9.34 3.91
C THR A 11 -19.36 10.53 4.37
N SER A 12 -19.53 10.96 5.63
CA SER A 12 -18.75 12.04 6.25
C SER A 12 -17.25 11.73 6.23
N ARG A 13 -16.87 10.53 6.69
CA ARG A 13 -15.47 10.08 6.67
C ARG A 13 -14.92 9.95 5.25
N CYS A 14 -15.73 9.51 4.28
CA CYS A 14 -15.30 9.43 2.89
C CYS A 14 -15.06 10.83 2.29
N ASN A 15 -15.91 11.80 2.62
CA ASN A 15 -15.75 13.19 2.18
C ASN A 15 -14.53 13.86 2.83
N GLU A 16 -14.29 13.61 4.12
CA GLU A 16 -13.11 14.09 4.83
C GLU A 16 -11.83 13.55 4.21
N LEU A 17 -11.77 12.23 3.96
CA LEU A 17 -10.62 11.61 3.29
C LEU A 17 -10.39 12.21 1.89
N LYS A 18 -11.46 12.40 1.09
CA LYS A 18 -11.37 13.04 -0.23
C LYS A 18 -10.85 14.47 -0.15
N ALA A 19 -11.23 15.24 0.88
CA ALA A 19 -10.73 16.60 1.09
C ALA A 19 -9.24 16.60 1.42
N GLN A 20 -8.79 15.68 2.29
CA GLN A 20 -7.38 15.56 2.68
C GLN A 20 -6.47 15.05 1.55
N THR A 21 -7.00 14.24 0.63
CA THR A 21 -6.21 13.66 -0.47
C THR A 21 -6.26 14.48 -1.75
N LYS A 22 -7.08 15.54 -1.83
CA LYS A 22 -7.29 16.36 -3.03
C LYS A 22 -6.02 16.97 -3.63
N GLU A 23 -5.01 17.24 -2.81
CA GLU A 23 -3.72 17.83 -3.25
C GLU A 23 -2.64 16.77 -3.52
N LYS A 24 -2.93 15.50 -3.32
CA LYS A 24 -1.95 14.42 -3.50
C LYS A 24 -1.86 14.05 -4.97
N GLN A 25 -0.66 14.16 -5.55
CA GLN A 25 -0.37 13.85 -6.95
C GLN A 25 -0.82 12.44 -7.39
N TRP A 26 -0.85 11.47 -6.47
CA TRP A 26 -1.31 10.12 -6.77
C TRP A 26 -2.81 10.01 -7.03
N THR A 27 -3.65 10.95 -6.58
CA THR A 27 -5.11 10.82 -6.74
C THR A 27 -5.59 10.82 -8.19
N VAL A 28 -4.92 11.55 -9.09
CA VAL A 28 -5.23 11.55 -10.54
C VAL A 28 -4.97 10.17 -11.15
N ALA A 29 -3.95 9.50 -10.63
CA ALA A 29 -3.44 8.21 -11.10
C ALA A 29 -4.28 7.00 -10.59
N LEU A 30 -5.18 7.21 -9.61
CA LEU A 30 -5.99 6.14 -9.03
C LEU A 30 -7.38 5.96 -9.64
N SER A 31 -7.81 6.88 -10.52
CA SER A 31 -9.15 6.86 -11.13
C SER A 31 -9.46 5.56 -11.87
N ASP A 32 -8.41 4.94 -12.42
CA ASP A 32 -8.50 3.78 -13.30
C ASP A 32 -8.26 2.45 -12.57
N ILE A 33 -7.98 2.49 -11.26
CA ILE A 33 -7.68 1.29 -10.45
C ILE A 33 -8.98 0.73 -9.89
N PRO A 34 -9.27 -0.57 -10.08
CA PRO A 34 -10.47 -1.18 -9.54
C PRO A 34 -10.41 -1.22 -8.01
N ASP A 35 -11.52 -0.92 -7.34
CA ASP A 35 -11.63 -1.00 -5.87
C ASP A 35 -11.58 -2.46 -5.36
N TRP A 36 -11.84 -3.44 -6.24
CA TRP A 36 -11.93 -4.86 -5.93
C TRP A 36 -11.59 -5.72 -7.16
N PRO A 37 -11.00 -6.91 -6.99
CA PRO A 37 -10.54 -7.53 -5.75
C PRO A 37 -9.32 -6.84 -5.15
N ARG A 38 -9.24 -6.82 -3.81
CA ARG A 38 -8.18 -6.13 -3.07
C ARG A 38 -6.77 -6.50 -3.55
N ILE A 39 -6.58 -7.75 -3.98
CA ILE A 39 -5.28 -8.23 -4.45
C ILE A 39 -4.88 -7.49 -5.73
N GLU A 40 -5.79 -7.40 -6.71
CA GLU A 40 -5.56 -6.72 -7.99
C GLU A 40 -5.46 -5.21 -7.80
N ALA A 41 -6.36 -4.61 -7.02
CA ALA A 41 -6.34 -3.20 -6.66
C ALA A 41 -4.99 -2.76 -6.05
N VAL A 42 -4.45 -3.56 -5.13
CA VAL A 42 -3.15 -3.28 -4.48
C VAL A 42 -2.00 -3.49 -5.45
N ALA A 43 -2.07 -4.48 -6.35
CA ALA A 43 -1.04 -4.74 -7.33
C ALA A 43 -0.95 -3.58 -8.33
N GLU A 44 -2.08 -3.18 -8.93
CA GLU A 44 -2.15 -2.06 -9.86
C GLU A 44 -1.75 -0.75 -9.20
N PHE A 45 -2.20 -0.48 -7.96
CA PHE A 45 -1.76 0.71 -7.22
C PHE A 45 -0.24 0.79 -7.11
N ARG A 46 0.41 -0.30 -6.71
CA ARG A 46 1.87 -0.34 -6.52
C ARG A 46 2.62 -0.15 -7.83
N LEU A 47 2.17 -0.81 -8.89
CA LEU A 47 2.76 -0.69 -10.24
C LEU A 47 2.57 0.71 -10.80
N HIS A 48 1.38 1.28 -10.67
CA HIS A 48 1.04 2.58 -11.25
C HIS A 48 1.74 3.74 -10.52
N THR A 49 2.00 3.58 -9.22
CA THR A 49 2.62 4.64 -8.41
C THR A 49 4.12 4.46 -8.16
N GLY A 50 4.73 3.37 -8.67
CA GLY A 50 6.12 3.02 -8.35
C GLY A 50 6.35 2.82 -6.85
N HIS A 51 5.30 2.45 -6.12
CA HIS A 51 5.33 2.29 -4.66
C HIS A 51 5.46 0.81 -4.28
N ASP A 52 6.38 0.13 -4.95
CA ASP A 52 6.88 -1.15 -4.51
C ASP A 52 8.33 -1.02 -4.01
N CYS A 53 8.82 -2.06 -3.35
CA CYS A 53 10.22 -2.10 -2.93
C CYS A 53 11.15 -2.48 -4.09
N LEU A 54 10.64 -2.61 -5.33
CA LEU A 54 11.39 -3.14 -6.47
C LEU A 54 12.43 -2.12 -6.94
N GLU A 55 12.05 -0.85 -7.07
CA GLU A 55 12.97 0.23 -7.47
C GLU A 55 14.17 0.34 -6.50
N ASN A 56 13.90 0.23 -5.20
CA ASN A 56 14.92 0.16 -4.15
C ASN A 56 15.83 -1.08 -4.27
N HIS A 57 15.24 -2.23 -4.57
CA HIS A 57 15.99 -3.47 -4.77
C HIS A 57 16.89 -3.40 -6.02
N LEU A 58 16.36 -2.91 -7.14
CA LEU A 58 17.10 -2.73 -8.38
C LEU A 58 18.21 -1.69 -8.25
N HIS A 59 18.01 -0.65 -7.44
CA HIS A 59 19.05 0.32 -7.11
C HIS A 59 20.22 -0.32 -6.36
N ARG A 60 19.95 -1.18 -5.37
CA ARG A 60 20.99 -1.95 -4.65
C ARG A 60 21.78 -2.89 -5.57
N LEU A 61 21.15 -3.38 -6.63
CA LEU A 61 21.79 -4.20 -7.65
C LEU A 61 22.57 -3.38 -8.70
N GLY A 62 22.54 -2.04 -8.61
CA GLY A 62 23.21 -1.15 -9.55
C GLY A 62 22.51 -1.03 -10.91
N VAL A 63 21.30 -1.58 -11.05
CA VAL A 63 20.52 -1.58 -12.30
C VAL A 63 19.70 -0.30 -12.46
N TYR A 64 19.30 0.33 -11.34
CA TYR A 64 18.46 1.52 -11.32
C TYR A 64 19.15 2.68 -10.61
N THR A 65 19.02 3.89 -11.14
CA THR A 65 19.85 5.04 -10.71
C THR A 65 19.29 5.80 -9.51
N GLN A 66 18.00 5.63 -9.15
CA GLN A 66 17.37 6.37 -8.06
C GLN A 66 16.47 5.47 -7.18
N PRO A 67 16.72 5.37 -5.86
CA PRO A 67 15.93 4.54 -4.95
C PRO A 67 14.62 5.19 -4.47
N THR A 68 14.32 6.41 -4.93
CA THR A 68 13.26 7.25 -4.38
C THR A 68 11.91 6.96 -4.97
N CYS A 69 11.01 6.43 -4.13
CA CYS A 69 9.60 6.31 -4.47
C CYS A 69 8.91 7.70 -4.42
N PRO A 70 8.21 8.13 -5.48
CA PRO A 70 7.58 9.45 -5.58
C PRO A 70 6.46 9.70 -4.56
N LEU A 71 5.90 8.64 -3.95
CA LEU A 71 4.91 8.80 -2.88
C LEU A 71 5.51 8.85 -1.48
N CYS A 72 6.66 8.21 -1.29
CA CYS A 72 7.21 8.04 0.04
C CYS A 72 7.89 9.31 0.55
N ASN A 73 8.57 10.11 -0.29
CA ASN A 73 9.48 11.20 0.15
C ASN A 73 10.44 10.79 1.29
N LEU A 74 10.50 9.51 1.62
CA LEU A 74 11.22 8.92 2.72
C LEU A 74 12.48 8.36 2.09
N GLN A 75 13.51 9.17 2.20
CA GLN A 75 14.91 8.75 2.18
C GLN A 75 15.24 7.83 3.37
N GLU A 76 14.27 7.56 4.25
CA GLU A 76 14.36 6.45 5.18
C GLU A 76 14.46 5.17 4.39
N GLU A 77 15.68 4.65 4.35
CA GLU A 77 15.96 3.24 4.22
C GLU A 77 14.95 2.46 5.06
N LYS A 78 13.87 2.02 4.43
CA LYS A 78 13.11 0.88 4.90
C LYS A 78 13.95 -0.36 4.60
N GLU A 79 15.16 -0.41 5.14
CA GLU A 79 15.73 -1.63 5.67
C GLU A 79 14.93 -2.06 6.91
N LYS A 80 13.62 -2.26 6.73
CA LYS A 80 13.10 -3.54 7.18
C LYS A 80 13.56 -4.55 6.16
N THR A 81 14.86 -4.83 6.21
CA THR A 81 15.36 -6.16 5.91
C THR A 81 14.35 -7.06 6.60
N LEU A 82 13.53 -7.76 5.82
CA LEU A 82 12.76 -8.89 6.29
C LEU A 82 13.81 -9.96 6.64
N LYS A 83 14.72 -9.66 7.58
CA LYS A 83 15.34 -10.66 8.41
C LYS A 83 14.12 -11.37 8.95
N ALA A 84 13.95 -12.63 8.58
CA ALA A 84 12.91 -13.48 9.10
C ALA A 84 13.03 -13.42 10.63
N THR A 85 12.34 -12.46 11.23
CA THR A 85 12.22 -12.39 12.68
C THR A 85 11.42 -13.62 13.05
N ALA A 86 11.67 -14.15 14.25
CA ALA A 86 10.90 -15.28 14.75
C ALA A 86 9.37 -15.02 14.63
N GLU A 87 8.92 -13.77 14.66
CA GLU A 87 7.53 -13.37 14.42
C GLU A 87 7.04 -13.60 12.98
N THR A 88 7.87 -13.31 11.96
CA THR A 88 7.50 -13.55 10.55
C THR A 88 7.36 -15.06 10.29
N GLN A 89 8.27 -15.86 10.86
CA GLN A 89 8.20 -17.33 10.76
C GLN A 89 6.95 -17.88 11.47
N ARG A 90 6.69 -17.43 12.71
CA ARG A 90 5.49 -17.80 13.49
C ARG A 90 4.18 -17.44 12.76
N TYR A 91 4.13 -16.30 12.09
CA TYR A 91 2.98 -15.88 11.29
C TYR A 91 2.69 -16.88 10.15
N TRP A 92 3.71 -17.27 9.39
CA TRP A 92 3.54 -18.22 8.28
C TRP A 92 3.27 -19.65 8.75
N ASP A 93 3.83 -20.06 9.91
CA ASP A 93 3.54 -21.36 10.51
C ASP A 93 2.08 -21.45 10.98
N ALA A 94 1.57 -20.43 11.66
CA ALA A 94 0.15 -20.35 12.04
C ALA A 94 -0.78 -20.36 10.82
N ARG A 95 -0.38 -19.68 9.74
CA ARG A 95 -1.17 -19.64 8.50
C ARG A 95 -1.21 -20.97 7.77
N ARG A 96 -0.13 -21.76 7.80
CA ARG A 96 -0.09 -23.13 7.25
C ARG A 96 -0.98 -24.09 8.03
N GLN A 97 -1.06 -23.95 9.35
CA GLN A 97 -1.95 -24.77 10.18
C GLN A 97 -3.44 -24.51 9.92
N LEU A 98 -3.81 -23.30 9.47
CA LEU A 98 -5.19 -22.97 9.10
C LEU A 98 -5.61 -23.47 7.71
N MET A 99 -4.67 -23.97 6.91
CA MET A 99 -4.92 -24.48 5.55
C MET A 99 -4.92 -26.02 5.47
N ASN A 100 -4.61 -26.71 6.58
CA ASN A 100 -4.80 -28.15 6.76
C ASN A 100 -6.10 -28.44 7.52
#